data_AF-A0A8B7N802-F1
#
_entry.id   AF-A0A8B7N802-F1
#
_cell.length_a   1.000
_cell.length_b   1.000
_cell.length_c   1.000
_cell.angle_alpha   90.00
_cell.angle_beta   90.00
_cell.angle_gamma   90.00
#
_symmetry.space_group_name_H-M   'P 1'
#
loop_
_entity.id
_entity.type
_entity.pdbx_description
1 polymer ?
#
loop_
_entity_poly.entity_id
_entity_poly.type
_entity_poly.pdbx_seq_one_letter_code
_entity_poly.pdbx_strand_id
1 'polypeptide(L)'
;MRDIPREEEEKEEENQIQNVDVVEVDLGIPAQPAPRTEAVMMQEFMKLQEQRCVAYNTLERCMREFRQMKQLCAFQGTMKEITETFQTVSLAIIQLSKELKEAGHLQSSKYCEDLQELEQMKLKLTAEMHIKLQALSRNDNEEDKAEVRRLTAENRRLIFKINDVLNLIRYKARPQEA
;
A
#
# COMPACT_ATOMS: atom_id res chain seq x y z
N MET A 1 -52.14 -72.37 54.59
CA MET A 1 -50.99 -71.63 54.00
C MET A 1 -51.09 -70.22 54.59
N ARG A 2 -50.16 -69.75 55.42
CA ARG A 2 -48.75 -69.38 55.12
C ARG A 2 -48.67 -68.30 54.03
N ASP A 3 -47.96 -67.18 54.14
CA ASP A 3 -47.24 -66.49 55.25
C ASP A 3 -47.06 -65.00 54.85
N ILE A 4 -46.48 -64.15 55.72
CA ILE A 4 -46.30 -62.68 55.59
C ILE A 4 -44.78 -62.38 55.51
N PRO A 5 -44.21 -61.46 54.68
CA PRO A 5 -44.43 -59.99 54.66
C PRO A 5 -44.46 -59.40 53.20
N ARG A 6 -44.12 -58.15 52.82
CA ARG A 6 -43.45 -56.99 53.46
C ARG A 6 -43.81 -55.61 52.83
N GLU A 7 -43.46 -54.56 53.58
CA GLU A 7 -43.18 -53.13 53.28
C GLU A 7 -42.25 -52.88 52.06
N GLU A 8 -42.32 -51.67 51.46
CA GLU A 8 -41.24 -50.67 51.52
C GLU A 8 -41.70 -49.27 51.06
N GLU A 9 -41.13 -48.22 51.67
CA GLU A 9 -41.41 -46.80 51.38
C GLU A 9 -40.41 -46.27 50.35
N GLU A 10 -40.86 -45.73 49.22
CA GLU A 10 -39.98 -44.97 48.31
C GLU A 10 -39.76 -43.56 48.86
N LYS A 11 -38.52 -43.30 49.33
CA LYS A 11 -38.05 -41.95 49.68
C LYS A 11 -37.38 -41.31 48.48
N GLU A 12 -37.78 -40.08 48.17
CA GLU A 12 -37.11 -39.26 47.16
C GLU A 12 -35.72 -38.84 47.67
N GLU A 13 -34.65 -39.28 47.00
CA GLU A 13 -33.29 -38.77 47.26
C GLU A 13 -33.06 -37.44 46.52
N GLU A 14 -32.89 -36.35 47.26
CA GLU A 14 -32.46 -35.06 46.73
C GLU A 14 -31.04 -35.16 46.16
N ASN A 15 -30.92 -35.18 44.84
CA ASN A 15 -29.62 -35.25 44.17
C ASN A 15 -28.89 -33.89 44.21
N GLN A 16 -27.99 -33.71 45.19
CA GLN A 16 -27.15 -32.53 45.33
C GLN A 16 -26.08 -32.46 44.21
N ILE A 17 -26.40 -31.75 43.13
CA ILE A 17 -25.39 -31.39 42.12
C ILE A 17 -24.46 -30.34 42.72
N GLN A 18 -23.21 -30.73 42.96
CA GLN A 18 -22.15 -29.83 43.43
C GLN A 18 -21.89 -28.74 42.40
N ASN A 19 -21.82 -27.48 42.85
CA ASN A 19 -21.30 -26.38 42.05
C ASN A 19 -19.82 -26.65 41.75
N VAL A 20 -19.51 -27.01 40.51
CA VAL A 20 -18.14 -27.04 40.01
C VAL A 20 -17.79 -25.62 39.59
N ASP A 21 -16.85 -24.98 40.30
CA ASP A 21 -16.32 -23.68 39.91
C ASP A 21 -15.76 -23.75 38.48
N VAL A 22 -16.43 -23.06 37.56
CA VAL A 22 -15.92 -22.86 36.20
C VAL A 22 -14.78 -21.86 36.29
N VAL A 23 -13.56 -22.38 36.43
CA VAL A 23 -12.35 -21.58 36.37
C VAL A 23 -12.25 -21.00 34.95
N GLU A 24 -12.53 -19.70 34.81
CA GLU A 24 -12.27 -18.97 33.58
C GLU A 24 -10.76 -19.00 33.29
N VAL A 25 -10.36 -19.86 32.36
CA VAL A 25 -9.00 -19.88 31.84
C VAL A 25 -8.85 -18.69 30.91
N ASP A 26 -8.22 -17.62 31.40
CA ASP A 26 -7.73 -16.54 30.54
C ASP A 26 -6.72 -17.12 29.55
N LEU A 27 -7.17 -17.34 28.32
CA LEU A 27 -6.36 -17.93 27.25
C LEU A 27 -5.36 -16.92 26.64
N GLY A 28 -5.20 -15.73 27.23
CA GLY A 28 -4.09 -14.83 26.93
C GLY A 28 -3.98 -14.47 25.45
N ILE A 29 -5.12 -14.37 24.76
CA ILE A 29 -5.17 -13.99 23.34
C ILE A 29 -4.49 -12.62 23.23
N PRO A 30 -3.34 -12.51 22.53
CA PRO A 30 -2.65 -11.23 22.43
C PRO A 30 -3.59 -10.23 21.78
N ALA A 31 -3.92 -9.18 22.52
CA ALA A 31 -4.85 -8.15 22.08
C ALA A 31 -4.42 -7.66 20.69
N GLN A 32 -5.31 -7.81 19.69
CA GLN A 32 -5.01 -7.33 18.34
C GLN A 32 -4.66 -5.84 18.43
N PRO A 33 -3.58 -5.39 17.74
CA PRO A 33 -3.23 -3.97 17.75
C PRO A 33 -4.44 -3.17 17.27
N ALA A 34 -4.77 -2.10 17.99
CA ALA A 34 -5.97 -1.31 17.71
C ALA A 34 -6.04 -0.91 16.23
N PRO A 35 -7.22 -1.01 15.58
CA PRO A 35 -7.35 -0.74 14.16
C PRO A 35 -6.87 0.68 13.83
N ARG A 36 -5.92 0.77 12.89
CA ARG A 36 -5.29 2.04 12.49
C ARG A 36 -6.36 2.92 11.83
N THR A 37 -6.37 4.22 12.15
CA THR A 37 -7.36 5.14 11.57
C THR A 37 -7.07 5.49 10.11
N GLU A 38 -8.11 5.80 9.33
CA GLU A 38 -8.01 6.27 7.94
C GLU A 38 -6.96 7.38 7.79
N ALA A 39 -6.97 8.37 8.69
CA ALA A 39 -6.05 9.49 8.66
C ALA A 39 -4.58 9.07 8.87
N VAL A 40 -4.30 8.13 9.78
CA VAL A 40 -2.94 7.61 10.02
C VAL A 40 -2.44 6.81 8.82
N MET A 41 -3.29 5.95 8.25
CA MET A 41 -2.96 5.23 7.00
C MET A 41 -2.70 6.21 5.85
N MET A 42 -3.50 7.26 5.71
CA MET A 42 -3.33 8.25 4.62
C MET A 42 -2.10 9.15 4.81
N GLN A 43 -1.68 9.42 6.06
CA GLN A 43 -0.39 10.08 6.34
C GLN A 43 0.81 9.20 5.98
N GLU A 44 0.73 7.88 6.21
CA GLU A 44 1.75 6.93 5.73
C GLU A 44 1.81 6.91 4.20
N PHE A 45 0.67 6.84 3.52
CA PHE A 45 0.60 6.92 2.06
C PHE A 45 1.30 8.18 1.53
N MET A 46 1.05 9.34 2.12
CA MET A 46 1.69 10.60 1.71
C MET A 46 3.22 10.54 1.85
N LYS A 47 3.75 9.95 2.93
CA LYS A 47 5.21 9.74 3.10
C LYS A 47 5.79 8.80 2.03
N LEU A 48 5.04 7.76 1.64
CA LEU A 48 5.41 6.87 0.54
C LEU A 48 5.44 7.61 -0.81
N GLN A 49 4.55 8.58 -1.04
CA GLN A 49 4.61 9.44 -2.23
C GLN A 49 5.78 10.45 -2.20
N GLU A 50 6.17 10.95 -1.03
CA GLU A 50 7.36 11.78 -0.88
C GLU A 50 8.63 10.99 -1.23
N GLN A 51 8.77 9.76 -0.73
CA GLN A 51 9.86 8.85 -1.11
C GLN A 51 9.88 8.57 -2.62
N ARG A 52 8.71 8.34 -3.23
CA ARG A 52 8.56 8.18 -4.69
C ARG A 52 9.03 9.42 -5.46
N CYS A 53 8.72 10.62 -4.98
CA CYS A 53 9.17 11.87 -5.58
C CYS A 53 10.71 11.98 -5.54
N VAL A 54 11.34 11.63 -4.42
CA VAL A 54 12.80 11.57 -4.29
C VAL A 54 13.41 10.55 -5.27
N ALA A 55 12.78 9.39 -5.47
CA ALA A 55 13.22 8.38 -6.45
C ALA A 55 13.18 8.91 -7.89
N TYR A 56 12.10 9.61 -8.30
CA TYR A 56 12.03 10.28 -9.61
C TYR A 56 13.10 11.36 -9.80
N ASN A 57 13.30 12.23 -8.80
CA ASN A 57 14.34 13.28 -8.88
C ASN A 57 15.75 12.66 -9.00
N THR A 58 15.98 11.54 -8.31
CA THR A 58 17.25 10.78 -8.39
C THR A 58 17.43 10.13 -9.76
N LEU A 59 16.36 9.56 -10.34
CA LEU A 59 16.33 9.04 -11.71
C LEU A 59 16.66 10.11 -12.74
N GLU A 60 15.99 11.26 -12.70
CA GLU A 60 16.24 12.36 -13.65
C GLU A 60 17.67 12.89 -13.57
N ARG A 61 18.24 12.96 -12.36
CA ARG A 61 19.65 13.32 -12.15
C ARG A 61 20.59 12.26 -12.74
N CYS A 62 20.41 11.00 -12.37
CA CYS A 62 21.21 9.86 -12.85
C CYS A 62 21.21 9.78 -14.39
N MET A 63 20.03 9.91 -15.01
CA MET A 63 19.87 9.91 -16.48
C MET A 63 20.43 11.15 -17.17
N ARG A 64 20.65 12.25 -16.45
CA ARG A 64 21.31 13.47 -16.96
C ARG A 64 22.84 13.33 -16.88
N GLU A 65 23.34 12.89 -15.73
CA GLU A 65 24.77 12.65 -15.48
C GLU A 65 25.32 11.56 -16.41
N PHE A 66 24.60 10.44 -16.60
CA PHE A 66 25.01 9.38 -17.52
C PHE A 66 25.12 9.86 -18.98
N ARG A 67 24.21 10.75 -19.43
CA ARG A 67 24.30 11.34 -20.78
C ARG A 67 25.51 12.26 -20.95
N GLN A 68 25.97 12.91 -19.90
CA GLN A 68 27.14 13.80 -19.92
C GLN A 68 28.46 13.03 -19.75
N MET A 69 28.54 12.15 -18.74
CA MET A 69 29.80 11.52 -18.29
C MET A 69 30.00 10.10 -18.82
N LYS A 70 28.94 9.43 -19.31
CA LYS A 70 28.94 8.05 -19.83
C LYS A 70 29.51 6.98 -18.87
N GLN A 71 29.53 7.26 -17.56
CA GLN A 71 30.06 6.37 -16.52
C GLN A 71 29.09 5.22 -16.22
N LEU A 72 29.29 4.07 -16.86
CA LEU A 72 28.35 2.94 -16.83
C LEU A 72 28.21 2.29 -15.45
N CYS A 73 29.31 2.07 -14.72
CA CYS A 73 29.28 1.36 -13.44
C CYS A 73 28.52 2.15 -12.36
N ALA A 74 28.78 3.45 -12.25
CA ALA A 74 28.06 4.34 -11.33
C ALA A 74 26.56 4.42 -11.69
N PHE A 75 26.26 4.56 -12.98
CA PHE A 75 24.89 4.55 -13.49
C PHE A 75 24.13 3.26 -13.12
N GLN A 76 24.74 2.08 -13.32
CA GLN A 76 24.13 0.80 -12.99
C GLN A 76 23.84 0.64 -11.49
N GLY A 77 24.77 1.08 -10.63
CA GLY A 77 24.57 1.09 -9.18
C GLY A 77 23.36 1.93 -8.77
N THR A 78 23.34 3.20 -9.16
CA THR A 78 22.24 4.12 -8.82
C THR A 78 20.90 3.69 -9.45
N MET A 79 20.90 3.15 -10.68
CA MET A 79 19.68 2.61 -11.30
C MET A 79 19.09 1.42 -10.54
N LYS A 80 19.95 0.57 -9.94
CA LYS A 80 19.49 -0.52 -9.07
C LYS A 80 18.80 0.03 -7.82
N GLU A 81 19.44 0.96 -7.11
CA GLU A 81 18.90 1.61 -5.89
C GLU A 81 17.55 2.31 -6.17
N ILE A 82 17.44 3.03 -7.29
CA ILE A 82 16.20 3.66 -7.74
C ILE A 82 15.10 2.60 -7.96
N THR A 83 15.43 1.48 -8.60
CA THR A 83 14.48 0.40 -8.91
C THR A 83 13.98 -0.27 -7.63
N GLU A 84 14.89 -0.60 -6.71
CA GLU A 84 14.58 -1.17 -5.40
C GLU A 84 13.70 -0.21 -4.57
N THR A 85 13.95 1.09 -4.65
CA THR A 85 13.12 2.13 -4.01
C THR A 85 11.70 2.15 -4.59
N PHE A 86 11.55 2.20 -5.93
CA PHE A 86 10.22 2.16 -6.58
C PHE A 86 9.45 0.87 -6.27
N GLN A 87 10.13 -0.27 -6.22
CA GLN A 87 9.54 -1.56 -5.87
C GLN A 87 9.06 -1.58 -4.41
N THR A 88 9.92 -1.17 -3.47
CA THR A 88 9.61 -1.12 -2.02
C THR A 88 8.40 -0.22 -1.76
N VAL A 89 8.41 1.01 -2.29
CA VAL A 89 7.31 1.96 -2.14
C VAL A 89 6.01 1.43 -2.74
N SER A 90 6.08 0.76 -3.90
CA SER A 90 4.89 0.20 -4.55
C SER A 90 4.30 -0.97 -3.78
N LEU A 91 5.13 -1.87 -3.22
CA LEU A 91 4.67 -2.97 -2.38
C LEU A 91 4.02 -2.45 -1.08
N ALA A 92 4.62 -1.44 -0.44
CA ALA A 92 4.05 -0.80 0.74
C ALA A 92 2.68 -0.17 0.45
N ILE A 93 2.51 0.50 -0.69
CA ILE A 93 1.22 1.09 -1.10
C ILE A 93 0.16 0.02 -1.40
N ILE A 94 0.54 -1.11 -2.03
CA ILE A 94 -0.39 -2.23 -2.27
C ILE A 94 -0.88 -2.81 -0.93
N GLN A 95 0.03 -3.04 0.01
CA GLN A 95 -0.30 -3.54 1.34
C GLN A 95 -1.17 -2.54 2.13
N LEU A 96 -0.86 -1.25 2.06
CA LEU A 96 -1.65 -0.19 2.69
C LEU A 96 -3.04 -0.03 2.06
N SER A 97 -3.18 -0.22 0.75
CA SER A 97 -4.49 -0.27 0.09
C SER A 97 -5.33 -1.44 0.60
N LYS A 98 -4.71 -2.61 0.78
CA LYS A 98 -5.35 -3.80 1.33
C LYS A 98 -5.82 -3.55 2.78
N GLU A 99 -4.97 -2.99 3.63
CA GLU A 99 -5.32 -2.59 5.01
C GLU A 99 -6.50 -1.60 5.03
N LEU A 100 -6.53 -0.62 4.12
CA LEU A 100 -7.66 0.29 3.96
C LEU A 100 -8.96 -0.42 3.53
N LYS A 101 -8.90 -1.46 2.68
CA LYS A 101 -10.09 -2.28 2.35
C LYS A 101 -10.58 -3.08 3.55
N GLU A 102 -9.66 -3.71 4.27
CA GLU A 102 -9.97 -4.54 5.45
C GLU A 102 -10.54 -3.70 6.61
N ALA A 103 -10.10 -2.45 6.76
CA ALA A 103 -10.68 -1.47 7.68
C ALA A 103 -11.97 -0.79 7.19
N GLY A 104 -12.50 -1.15 6.01
CA GLY A 104 -13.72 -0.58 5.43
C GLY A 104 -13.56 0.80 4.77
N HIS A 105 -12.35 1.35 4.69
CA HIS A 105 -12.03 2.64 4.06
C HIS A 105 -11.91 2.54 2.53
N LEU A 106 -12.94 1.95 1.88
CA LEU A 106 -12.95 1.59 0.45
C LEU A 106 -12.59 2.75 -0.49
N GLN A 107 -13.08 3.97 -0.22
CA GLN A 107 -12.82 5.13 -1.06
C GLN A 107 -11.35 5.57 -1.02
N SER A 108 -10.71 5.47 0.15
CA SER A 108 -9.29 5.85 0.32
C SER A 108 -8.36 4.77 -0.23
N SER A 109 -8.72 3.50 -0.08
CA SER A 109 -8.08 2.41 -0.82
C SER A 109 -8.15 2.63 -2.34
N LYS A 110 -9.32 3.01 -2.87
CA LYS A 110 -9.46 3.32 -4.30
C LYS A 110 -8.54 4.46 -4.73
N TYR A 111 -8.39 5.53 -3.93
CA TYR A 111 -7.43 6.60 -4.24
C TYR A 111 -5.97 6.10 -4.27
N CYS A 112 -5.59 5.14 -3.42
CA CYS A 112 -4.28 4.50 -3.48
C CYS A 112 -4.09 3.74 -4.81
N GLU A 113 -5.11 3.01 -5.26
CA GLU A 113 -5.10 2.20 -6.48
C GLU A 113 -5.08 3.08 -7.75
N ASP A 114 -5.99 4.04 -7.86
CA ASP A 114 -6.05 5.01 -8.95
C ASP A 114 -4.70 5.75 -9.11
N LEU A 115 -4.06 6.14 -8.00
CA LEU A 115 -2.74 6.81 -8.03
C LEU A 115 -1.62 5.84 -8.39
N GLN A 116 -1.66 4.59 -7.93
CA GLN A 116 -0.66 3.57 -8.27
C GLN A 116 -0.66 3.25 -9.77
N GLU A 117 -1.83 3.21 -10.41
CA GLU A 117 -1.95 3.07 -11.88
C GLU A 117 -1.37 4.29 -12.62
N LEU A 118 -1.72 5.51 -12.18
CA LEU A 118 -1.18 6.75 -12.75
C LEU A 118 0.35 6.82 -12.65
N GLU A 119 0.92 6.42 -11.52
CA GLU A 119 2.38 6.38 -11.32
C GLU A 119 3.05 5.27 -12.14
N GLN A 120 2.41 4.11 -12.34
CA GLN A 120 2.92 3.09 -13.25
C GLN A 120 2.98 3.59 -14.71
N MET A 121 1.94 4.31 -15.16
CA MET A 121 1.93 4.94 -16.50
C MET A 121 3.01 6.01 -16.62
N LYS A 122 3.20 6.84 -15.59
CA LYS A 122 4.24 7.88 -15.57
C LYS A 122 5.63 7.29 -15.66
N LEU A 123 5.92 6.22 -14.92
CA LEU A 123 7.23 5.54 -14.97
C LEU A 123 7.52 4.95 -16.35
N LYS A 124 6.52 4.33 -17.01
CA LYS A 124 6.63 3.84 -18.39
C LYS A 124 6.96 4.97 -19.38
N LEU A 125 6.18 6.05 -19.37
CA LEU A 125 6.42 7.22 -20.24
C LEU A 125 7.80 7.86 -20.00
N THR A 126 8.26 7.94 -18.75
CA THR A 126 9.60 8.42 -18.42
C THR A 126 10.69 7.55 -19.04
N ALA A 127 10.55 6.20 -18.99
CA ALA A 127 11.48 5.28 -19.63
C ALA A 127 11.48 5.40 -21.16
N GLU A 128 10.30 5.46 -21.79
CA GLU A 128 10.13 5.65 -23.24
C GLU A 128 10.76 6.96 -23.71
N MET A 129 10.49 8.06 -23.00
CA MET A 129 11.07 9.38 -23.28
C MET A 129 12.60 9.34 -23.20
N HIS A 130 13.17 8.61 -22.24
CA HIS A 130 14.62 8.45 -22.15
C HIS A 130 15.21 7.61 -23.29
N ILE A 131 14.56 6.54 -23.73
CA ILE A 131 14.97 5.74 -24.90
C ILE A 131 14.99 6.62 -26.15
N LYS A 132 13.92 7.41 -26.38
CA LYS A 132 13.83 8.34 -27.52
C LYS A 132 14.85 9.48 -27.45
N LEU A 133 15.10 10.05 -26.27
CA LEU A 133 16.18 11.04 -26.08
C LEU A 133 17.57 10.45 -26.32
N GLN A 134 17.79 9.16 -26.02
CA GLN A 134 19.04 8.47 -26.34
C GLN A 134 19.18 8.20 -27.84
N ALA A 135 18.09 7.82 -28.54
CA ALA A 135 18.08 7.72 -30.00
C ALA A 135 18.48 9.07 -30.63
N LEU A 136 17.80 10.17 -30.26
CA LEU A 136 18.10 11.52 -30.75
C LEU A 136 19.55 11.98 -30.58
N SER A 137 20.25 11.50 -29.55
CA SER A 137 21.70 11.77 -29.37
C SER A 137 22.62 11.06 -30.37
N ARG A 138 22.06 10.16 -31.19
CA ARG A 138 22.75 9.38 -32.24
C ARG A 138 22.28 9.75 -33.64
N ASN A 139 21.00 10.12 -33.81
CA ASN A 139 20.42 10.55 -35.09
C ASN A 139 19.47 11.75 -34.90
N ASP A 140 19.64 12.81 -35.69
CA ASP A 140 18.78 14.00 -35.61
C ASP A 140 17.44 13.79 -36.36
N ASN A 141 16.61 12.88 -35.88
CA ASN A 141 15.35 12.47 -36.52
C ASN A 141 14.16 13.32 -36.04
N GLU A 142 13.48 14.03 -36.95
CA GLU A 142 12.29 14.82 -36.63
C GLU A 142 11.11 13.98 -36.10
N GLU A 143 10.99 12.71 -36.50
CA GLU A 143 9.96 11.80 -35.97
C GLU A 143 10.20 11.54 -34.47
N ASP A 144 11.43 11.22 -34.09
CA ASP A 144 11.78 11.03 -32.68
C ASP A 144 11.67 12.34 -31.87
N LYS A 145 11.93 13.51 -32.48
CA LYS A 145 11.67 14.82 -31.84
C LYS A 145 10.17 15.06 -31.64
N ALA A 146 9.33 14.72 -32.63
CA ALA A 146 7.88 14.80 -32.51
C ALA A 146 7.35 13.90 -31.39
N GLU A 147 7.88 12.67 -31.30
CA GLU A 147 7.49 11.72 -30.28
C GLU A 147 7.94 12.13 -28.87
N VAL A 148 9.17 12.66 -28.70
CA VAL A 148 9.59 13.24 -27.41
C VAL A 148 8.69 14.40 -26.99
N ARG A 149 8.25 15.26 -27.92
CA ARG A 149 7.28 16.33 -27.63
C ARG A 149 5.93 15.75 -27.19
N ARG A 150 5.44 14.68 -27.83
CA ARG A 150 4.20 13.97 -27.48
C ARG A 150 4.28 13.36 -26.07
N LEU A 151 5.33 12.57 -25.79
CA LEU A 151 5.59 11.94 -24.50
C LEU A 151 5.72 12.98 -23.37
N THR A 152 6.40 14.11 -23.63
CA THR A 152 6.51 15.22 -22.67
C THR A 152 5.14 15.81 -22.32
N ALA A 153 4.27 16.01 -23.32
CA ALA A 153 2.93 16.54 -23.09
C ALA A 153 2.04 15.55 -22.33
N GLU A 154 2.18 14.25 -22.61
CA GLU A 154 1.44 13.19 -21.91
C GLU A 154 1.90 13.02 -20.46
N ASN A 155 3.21 13.03 -20.20
CA ASN A 155 3.78 12.97 -18.86
C ASN A 155 3.28 14.15 -17.98
N ARG A 156 3.25 15.38 -18.54
CA ARG A 156 2.64 16.55 -17.87
C ARG A 156 1.17 16.33 -17.52
N ARG A 157 0.37 15.74 -18.42
CA ARG A 157 -1.04 15.41 -18.15
C ARG A 157 -1.20 14.40 -17.02
N LEU A 158 -0.31 13.39 -16.92
CA LEU A 158 -0.32 12.47 -15.78
C LEU A 158 0.05 13.17 -14.48
N ILE A 159 1.05 14.08 -14.48
CA ILE A 159 1.41 14.86 -13.29
C ILE A 159 0.21 15.67 -12.76
N PHE A 160 -0.59 16.28 -13.63
CA PHE A 160 -1.84 16.95 -13.21
C PHE A 160 -2.82 15.96 -12.56
N LYS A 161 -3.14 14.83 -13.21
CA LYS A 161 -4.03 13.80 -12.65
C LYS A 161 -3.56 13.26 -11.30
N ILE A 162 -2.26 13.01 -11.15
CA ILE A 162 -1.66 12.55 -9.88
C ILE A 162 -1.85 13.62 -8.80
N ASN A 163 -1.60 14.89 -9.11
CA ASN A 163 -1.81 15.99 -8.16
C ASN A 163 -3.27 16.16 -7.75
N ASP A 164 -4.22 15.95 -8.66
CA ASP A 164 -5.66 15.99 -8.35
C ASP A 164 -6.03 14.88 -7.34
N VAL A 165 -5.57 13.64 -7.55
CA VAL A 165 -5.80 12.54 -6.60
C VAL A 165 -5.09 12.80 -5.26
N LEU A 166 -3.84 13.32 -5.28
CA LEU A 166 -3.13 13.72 -4.05
C LEU A 166 -3.87 14.80 -3.27
N ASN A 167 -4.57 15.72 -3.92
CA ASN A 167 -5.38 16.73 -3.23
C ASN A 167 -6.58 16.11 -2.50
N LEU A 168 -7.22 15.09 -3.07
CA LEU A 168 -8.27 14.32 -2.40
C LEU A 168 -7.71 13.55 -1.18
N ILE A 169 -6.54 12.93 -1.33
CA ILE A 169 -5.86 12.20 -0.24
C ILE A 169 -5.42 13.14 0.89
N ARG A 170 -4.93 14.36 0.56
CA ARG A 170 -4.60 15.40 1.55
C ARG A 170 -5.81 15.89 2.37
N TYR A 171 -7.04 15.70 1.90
CA TYR A 171 -8.23 15.93 2.71
C TYR A 171 -8.42 14.78 3.71
N LYS A 172 -8.27 13.53 3.25
CA LYS A 172 -8.37 12.30 4.07
C LYS A 172 -7.26 12.13 5.12
N ALA A 173 -6.07 12.67 4.87
CA ALA A 173 -4.93 12.60 5.79
C ALA A 173 -5.00 13.59 6.97
N ARG A 174 -5.99 14.50 7.00
CA ARG A 174 -6.16 15.43 8.14
C ARG A 174 -6.83 14.71 9.31
N PRO A 175 -6.48 15.04 10.57
CA PRO A 175 -7.34 14.70 11.70
C PRO A 175 -8.72 15.30 11.45
N GLN A 176 -9.77 14.51 11.57
CA GLN A 176 -11.12 15.07 11.67
C GLN A 176 -11.32 15.44 13.14
N GLU A 177 -11.57 16.73 13.38
CA GLU A 177 -12.03 17.20 14.69
C GLU A 177 -13.41 16.58 14.95
N ALA A 178 -13.57 15.98 16.13
CA ALA A 178 -14.78 15.26 16.55
C ALA A 178 -15.72 16.16 17.35
#